data_AF-A0A1V2Q0P1-F1
#
_entry.id   AF-A0A1V2Q0P1-F1
#
_cell.length_a   1.000
_cell.length_b   1.000
_cell.length_c   1.000
_cell.angle_alpha   90.00
_cell.angle_beta   90.00
_cell.angle_gamma   90.00
#
_symmetry.space_group_name_H-M   'P 1'
#
loop_
_entity.id
_entity.type
_entity.pdbx_description
1 polymer ?
#
loop_
_entity_poly.entity_id
_entity_poly.type
_entity_poly.pdbx_seq_one_letter_code
_entity_poly.pdbx_strand_id
1 'polypeptide(L)'
;MPAGIRAVTQLLIALDADPNAHNVGDLAVQAVRQAPPPTPDTADALAELSEVAGWILFEEERQPEAHHHNLTALALARTAGNRDLETLTLLTMSMQRAHVGRLTEALHLADHGESTTTSPRVRAMFALRRARAYSRMRLTSPALRALDQSRAALEDDPSAPPWAWWIDESELLAHHGAVLANLGRLPEALPLLPDNPGPRFREVVRAMRFRTLVALGEWTAPQPTFTSPRARRTAQLSSRHQPAPDGPATGRRGSI
;
A
#
# COMPACT_ATOMS: atom_id res chain seq x y z
N MET A 1 3.11 -8.70 31.63
CA MET A 1 2.82 -7.36 31.06
C MET A 1 3.08 -7.26 29.56
N PRO A 2 4.06 -7.95 28.93
CA PRO A 2 4.14 -8.03 27.45
C PRO A 2 3.02 -8.85 26.79
N ALA A 3 2.56 -9.93 27.44
CA ALA A 3 1.49 -10.78 26.92
C ALA A 3 0.15 -10.04 26.70
N GLY A 4 -0.18 -9.09 27.57
CA GLY A 4 -1.39 -8.27 27.42
C GLY A 4 -1.32 -7.35 26.20
N ILE A 5 -0.15 -6.74 25.95
CA ILE A 5 0.08 -5.90 24.77
C ILE A 5 -0.10 -6.74 23.50
N ARG A 6 0.54 -7.91 23.44
CA ARG A 6 0.39 -8.81 22.28
C ARG A 6 -1.02 -9.31 22.08
N ALA A 7 -1.76 -9.60 23.15
CA ALA A 7 -3.17 -9.99 23.04
C ALA A 7 -4.02 -8.88 22.39
N VAL A 8 -3.79 -7.62 22.78
CA VAL A 8 -4.45 -6.46 22.14
C VAL A 8 -4.02 -6.31 20.68
N THR A 9 -2.72 -6.47 20.38
CA THR A 9 -2.22 -6.45 19.00
C THR A 9 -2.91 -7.50 18.13
N GLN A 10 -3.05 -8.73 18.62
CA GLN A 10 -3.73 -9.81 17.89
C GLN A 10 -5.23 -9.54 17.69
N LEU A 11 -5.89 -8.92 18.67
CA LEU A 11 -7.28 -8.47 18.51
C LEU A 11 -7.41 -7.41 17.40
N LEU A 12 -6.49 -6.44 17.34
CA LEU A 12 -6.50 -5.41 16.29
C LEU A 12 -6.27 -6.02 14.91
N ILE A 13 -5.36 -7.00 14.77
CA ILE A 13 -5.16 -7.74 13.52
C ILE A 13 -6.44 -8.47 13.10
N ALA A 14 -7.11 -9.13 14.04
CA ALA A 14 -8.35 -9.84 13.76
C ALA A 14 -9.49 -8.88 13.33
N LEU A 15 -9.57 -7.71 13.96
CA LEU A 15 -10.54 -6.67 13.58
C LEU A 15 -10.23 -6.06 12.21
N ASP A 16 -8.96 -5.77 11.89
CA ASP A 16 -8.55 -5.26 10.57
C ASP A 16 -8.91 -6.24 9.44
N ALA A 17 -8.85 -7.55 9.72
CA ALA A 17 -9.24 -8.60 8.78
C ALA A 17 -10.76 -8.80 8.64
N ASP A 18 -11.59 -8.27 9.57
CA ASP A 18 -13.04 -8.40 9.53
C ASP A 18 -13.66 -7.31 8.62
N PRO A 19 -14.31 -7.66 7.50
CA PRO A 19 -14.92 -6.69 6.60
C PRO A 19 -16.06 -5.87 7.24
N ASN A 20 -16.59 -6.30 8.38
CA ASN A 20 -17.64 -5.59 9.12
C ASN A 20 -17.09 -4.69 10.23
N ALA A 21 -15.79 -4.75 10.52
CA ALA A 21 -15.19 -3.89 11.52
C ALA A 21 -15.09 -2.45 11.00
N HIS A 22 -15.34 -1.49 11.89
CA HIS A 22 -15.30 -0.06 11.60
C HIS A 22 -14.55 0.67 12.71
N ASN A 23 -13.91 1.80 12.37
CA ASN A 23 -13.15 2.63 13.30
C ASN A 23 -12.01 1.88 14.03
N VAL A 24 -11.39 0.91 13.36
CA VAL A 24 -10.30 0.10 13.96
C VAL A 24 -9.09 0.99 14.27
N GLY A 25 -8.85 2.03 13.47
CA GLY A 25 -7.80 3.01 13.73
C GLY A 25 -7.97 3.77 15.04
N ASP A 26 -9.20 4.08 15.45
CA ASP A 26 -9.45 4.72 16.76
C ASP A 26 -9.14 3.77 17.91
N LEU A 27 -9.50 2.49 17.76
CA LEU A 27 -9.15 1.44 18.72
C LEU A 27 -7.63 1.24 18.79
N ALA A 28 -6.93 1.28 17.65
CA ALA A 28 -5.48 1.16 17.61
C ALA A 28 -4.78 2.34 18.30
N VAL A 29 -5.24 3.57 18.07
CA VAL A 29 -4.73 4.78 18.75
C VAL A 29 -4.99 4.70 20.25
N GLN A 30 -6.17 4.25 20.65
CA GLN A 30 -6.51 4.07 22.06
C GLN A 30 -5.62 3.00 22.71
N ALA A 31 -5.40 1.87 22.04
CA ALA A 31 -4.54 0.79 22.52
C ALA A 31 -3.10 1.27 22.76
N VAL A 32 -2.51 2.00 21.80
CA VAL A 32 -1.17 2.57 21.96
C VAL A 32 -1.12 3.57 23.12
N ARG A 33 -2.15 4.42 23.28
CA ARG A 33 -2.21 5.43 24.36
C ARG A 33 -2.32 4.80 25.75
N GLN A 34 -3.04 3.68 25.86
CA GLN A 34 -3.24 2.96 27.13
C GLN A 34 -2.09 2.01 27.47
N ALA A 35 -1.19 1.76 26.51
CA ALA A 35 -0.05 0.89 26.73
C ALA A 35 0.92 1.49 27.77
N PRO A 36 1.59 0.64 28.58
CA PRO A 36 2.58 1.13 29.53
C PRO A 36 3.76 1.80 28.83
N PRO A 37 4.52 2.68 29.52
CA PRO A 37 5.73 3.24 28.95
C PRO A 37 6.72 2.12 28.56
N PRO A 38 7.56 2.34 27.52
CA PRO A 38 8.50 1.34 27.06
C PRO A 38 9.58 1.07 28.11
N THR A 39 9.79 -0.21 28.39
CA THR A 39 10.92 -0.76 29.14
C THR A 39 11.65 -1.76 28.24
N PRO A 40 12.88 -2.21 28.59
CA PRO A 40 13.56 -3.25 27.83
C PRO A 40 12.69 -4.50 27.59
N ASP A 41 11.87 -4.89 28.58
CA ASP A 41 11.01 -6.07 28.51
C ASP A 41 9.72 -5.88 27.68
N THR A 42 9.26 -4.63 27.50
CA THR A 42 8.02 -4.32 26.75
C THR A 42 8.26 -3.71 25.38
N ALA A 43 9.48 -3.24 25.09
CA ALA A 43 9.82 -2.53 23.86
C ALA A 43 9.41 -3.30 22.60
N ASP A 44 9.68 -4.61 22.57
CA ASP A 44 9.34 -5.46 21.42
C ASP A 44 7.82 -5.56 21.17
N ALA A 45 7.05 -5.81 22.24
CA ALA A 45 5.59 -5.90 22.13
C ALA A 45 4.95 -4.54 21.77
N LEU A 46 5.51 -3.44 22.27
CA LEU A 46 5.07 -2.08 21.93
C LEU A 46 5.44 -1.70 20.50
N ALA A 47 6.57 -2.20 19.99
CA ALA A 47 6.95 -2.03 18.60
C ALA A 47 5.93 -2.71 17.69
N GLU A 48 5.55 -3.96 17.99
CA GLU A 48 4.55 -4.70 17.21
C GLU A 48 3.18 -4.00 17.24
N LEU A 49 2.73 -3.56 18.42
CA LEU A 49 1.49 -2.79 18.55
C LEU A 49 1.53 -1.49 17.72
N SER A 50 2.66 -0.78 17.72
CA SER A 50 2.83 0.46 16.98
C SER A 50 2.89 0.24 15.47
N GLU A 51 3.48 -0.88 15.01
CA GLU A 51 3.53 -1.25 13.59
C GLU A 51 2.12 -1.55 13.08
N VAL A 52 1.36 -2.38 13.81
CA VAL A 52 -0.04 -2.69 13.50
C VAL A 52 -0.92 -1.45 13.51
N ALA A 53 -0.76 -0.56 14.50
CA ALA A 53 -1.46 0.72 14.49
C ALA A 53 -1.10 1.57 13.27
N GLY A 54 0.18 1.61 12.90
CA GLY A 54 0.66 2.28 11.70
C GLY A 54 0.03 1.73 10.41
N TRP A 55 -0.11 0.41 10.30
CA TRP A 55 -0.78 -0.28 9.18
C TRP A 55 -2.27 0.08 9.09
N ILE A 56 -3.02 -0.08 10.18
CA ILE A 56 -4.47 0.19 10.21
C ILE A 56 -4.75 1.65 9.84
N LEU A 57 -4.02 2.58 10.43
CA LEU A 57 -4.16 4.01 10.14
C LEU A 57 -3.80 4.34 8.68
N PHE A 58 -2.87 3.60 8.09
CA PHE A 58 -2.54 3.75 6.68
C PHE A 58 -3.70 3.28 5.77
N GLU A 59 -4.32 2.14 6.07
CA GLU A 59 -5.51 1.62 5.38
C GLU A 59 -6.73 2.55 5.52
N GLU A 60 -6.85 3.23 6.67
CA GLU A 60 -7.89 4.23 6.92
C GLU A 60 -7.59 5.62 6.34
N GLU A 61 -6.48 5.78 5.60
CA GLU A 61 -6.03 7.06 5.01
C GLU A 61 -5.64 8.16 6.02
N ARG A 62 -5.38 7.80 7.29
CA ARG A 62 -4.89 8.69 8.37
C ARG A 62 -3.36 8.82 8.32
N GLN A 63 -2.87 9.35 7.19
CA GLN A 63 -1.46 9.30 6.80
C GLN A 63 -0.45 9.92 7.79
N PRO A 64 -0.71 11.08 8.42
CA PRO A 64 0.23 11.66 9.39
C PRO A 64 0.37 10.80 10.66
N GLU A 65 -0.75 10.25 11.15
CA GLU A 65 -0.76 9.38 12.34
C GLU A 65 -0.09 8.04 12.04
N ALA A 66 -0.42 7.43 10.90
CA ALA A 66 0.24 6.22 10.43
C ALA A 66 1.76 6.38 10.39
N HIS A 67 2.25 7.51 9.87
CA HIS A 67 3.68 7.79 9.84
C HIS A 67 4.29 7.95 11.25
N HIS A 68 3.60 8.65 12.16
CA HIS A 68 4.04 8.80 13.54
C HIS A 68 4.18 7.45 14.26
N HIS A 69 3.16 6.58 14.16
CA HIS A 69 3.19 5.26 14.78
C HIS A 69 4.29 4.35 14.18
N ASN A 70 4.51 4.41 12.87
CA ASN A 70 5.62 3.69 12.24
C ASN A 70 7.02 4.17 12.71
N LEU A 71 7.20 5.48 12.96
CA LEU A 71 8.46 5.97 13.55
C LEU A 71 8.67 5.43 14.96
N THR A 72 7.62 5.39 15.78
CA THR A 72 7.66 4.78 17.11
C THR A 72 7.97 3.29 17.04
N ALA A 73 7.31 2.55 16.14
CA ALA A 73 7.58 1.14 15.91
C ALA A 73 9.04 0.88 15.53
N LEU A 74 9.58 1.66 14.59
CA LEU A 74 10.97 1.54 14.14
C LEU A 74 11.98 1.80 15.27
N ALA A 75 11.74 2.84 16.08
CA ALA A 75 12.60 3.16 17.21
C ALA A 75 12.60 2.03 18.25
N LEU A 76 11.41 1.54 18.63
CA LEU A 76 11.26 0.47 19.61
C LEU A 76 11.82 -0.87 19.11
N ALA A 77 11.60 -1.22 17.84
CA ALA A 77 12.14 -2.44 17.23
C ALA A 77 13.67 -2.44 17.29
N ARG A 78 14.31 -1.29 17.00
CA ARG A 78 15.76 -1.12 17.12
C ARG A 78 16.25 -1.24 18.56
N THR A 79 15.56 -0.62 19.51
CA THR A 79 15.88 -0.75 20.94
C THR A 79 15.75 -2.19 21.42
N ALA A 80 14.75 -2.93 20.94
CA ALA A 80 14.54 -4.34 21.26
C ALA A 80 15.48 -5.29 20.49
N GLY A 81 16.20 -4.80 19.48
CA GLY A 81 17.02 -5.65 18.59
C GLY A 81 16.21 -6.52 17.63
N ASN A 82 14.91 -6.26 17.44
CA ASN A 82 14.04 -7.03 16.55
C ASN A 82 14.22 -6.58 15.09
N ARG A 83 15.07 -7.30 14.36
CA ARG A 83 15.40 -7.01 12.95
C ARG A 83 14.26 -7.30 11.99
N ASP A 84 13.45 -8.32 12.25
CA ASP A 84 12.33 -8.67 11.38
C ASP A 84 11.27 -7.57 11.41
N LEU A 85 10.97 -7.05 12.60
CA LEU A 85 10.02 -5.96 12.78
C LEU A 85 10.56 -4.62 12.27
N GLU A 86 11.86 -4.34 12.44
CA GLU A 86 12.52 -3.19 11.79
C GLU A 86 12.33 -3.27 10.26
N THR A 87 12.58 -4.43 9.67
CA THR A 87 12.45 -4.67 8.22
C THR A 87 11.02 -4.46 7.74
N LEU A 88 10.04 -5.07 8.43
CA LEU A 88 8.61 -4.90 8.13
C LEU A 88 8.19 -3.42 8.21
N THR A 89 8.59 -2.73 9.28
CA THR A 89 8.26 -1.32 9.48
C THR A 89 8.82 -0.45 8.35
N LEU A 90 10.05 -0.68 7.91
CA LEU A 90 10.66 0.03 6.78
C LEU A 90 9.92 -0.23 5.46
N LEU A 91 9.47 -1.47 5.24
CA LEU A 91 8.67 -1.84 4.08
C LEU A 91 7.31 -1.11 4.06
N THR A 92 6.64 -1.03 5.21
CA THR A 92 5.37 -0.31 5.41
C THR A 92 5.57 1.20 5.22
N MET A 93 6.62 1.78 5.83
CA MET A 93 6.95 3.20 5.69
C MET A 93 7.29 3.58 4.25
N SER A 94 8.05 2.75 3.52
CA SER A 94 8.34 2.99 2.09
C SER A 94 7.05 3.09 1.27
N MET A 95 6.11 2.15 1.48
CA MET A 95 4.80 2.19 0.84
C MET A 95 4.01 3.45 1.20
N GLN A 96 3.97 3.81 2.48
CA GLN A 96 3.29 5.00 3.00
C GLN A 96 3.85 6.28 2.37
N ARG A 97 5.17 6.43 2.33
CA ARG A 97 5.85 7.57 1.70
C ARG A 97 5.54 7.66 0.22
N ALA A 98 5.58 6.54 -0.49
CA ALA A 98 5.22 6.51 -1.89
C ALA A 98 3.76 6.96 -2.07
N HIS A 99 2.85 6.44 -1.26
CA HIS A 99 1.41 6.75 -1.29
C HIS A 99 1.16 8.25 -1.24
N VAL A 100 1.76 8.95 -0.26
CA VAL A 100 1.63 10.42 -0.09
C VAL A 100 2.48 11.26 -1.06
N GLY A 101 3.17 10.65 -2.01
CA GLY A 101 3.93 11.34 -3.05
C GLY A 101 5.37 11.74 -2.66
N ARG A 102 5.86 11.30 -1.48
CA ARG A 102 7.26 11.49 -1.06
C ARG A 102 8.15 10.38 -1.64
N LEU A 103 8.29 10.37 -2.96
CA LEU A 103 8.85 9.25 -3.72
C LEU A 103 10.34 9.00 -3.44
N THR A 104 11.15 10.05 -3.29
CA THR A 104 12.57 9.92 -2.96
C THR A 104 12.79 9.28 -1.58
N GLU A 105 12.00 9.68 -0.58
CA GLU A 105 12.06 9.05 0.74
C GLU A 105 11.60 7.60 0.73
N ALA A 106 10.59 7.29 -0.09
CA ALA A 106 10.15 5.92 -0.26
C ALA A 106 11.27 5.02 -0.81
N LEU A 107 12.07 5.53 -1.74
CA LEU A 107 13.24 4.83 -2.29
C LEU A 107 14.32 4.63 -1.22
N HIS A 108 14.69 5.68 -0.48
CA HIS A 108 15.68 5.55 0.60
C HIS A 108 15.25 4.55 1.67
N LEU A 109 13.97 4.54 2.06
CA LEU A 109 13.43 3.56 3.00
C LEU A 109 13.46 2.13 2.44
N ALA A 110 13.22 1.97 1.13
CA ALA A 110 13.29 0.67 0.48
C ALA A 110 14.74 0.14 0.42
N ASP A 111 15.70 1.00 0.08
CA ASP A 111 17.12 0.63 0.05
C ASP A 111 17.63 0.28 1.45
N HIS A 112 17.25 1.08 2.47
CA HIS A 112 17.61 0.80 3.85
C HIS A 112 16.98 -0.50 4.36
N GLY A 113 15.69 -0.73 4.11
CA GLY A 113 15.01 -1.95 4.53
C GLY A 113 15.49 -3.22 3.79
N GLU A 114 15.89 -3.12 2.53
CA GLU A 114 16.51 -4.27 1.84
C GLU A 114 17.82 -4.68 2.52
N SER A 115 18.59 -3.73 3.06
CA SER A 115 19.86 -4.00 3.76
C SER A 115 19.69 -4.70 5.11
N THR A 116 18.47 -4.73 5.68
CA THR A 116 18.19 -5.35 6.98
C THR A 116 17.76 -6.81 6.88
N THR A 117 17.65 -7.37 5.67
CA THR A 117 17.17 -8.73 5.44
C THR A 117 18.10 -9.56 4.56
N THR A 118 18.11 -10.86 4.78
CA THR A 118 18.73 -11.85 3.88
C THR A 118 17.71 -12.66 3.09
N SER A 119 16.41 -12.54 3.39
CA SER A 119 15.33 -13.29 2.72
C SER A 119 15.12 -12.80 1.28
N PRO A 120 15.31 -13.65 0.26
CA PRO A 120 14.99 -13.32 -1.13
C PRO A 120 13.56 -12.82 -1.32
N ARG A 121 12.58 -13.41 -0.63
CA ARG A 121 11.17 -12.98 -0.72
C ARG A 121 10.99 -11.55 -0.21
N VAL A 122 11.63 -11.19 0.90
CA VAL A 122 11.55 -9.81 1.41
C VAL A 122 12.28 -8.83 0.49
N ARG A 123 13.41 -9.23 -0.10
CA ARG A 123 14.09 -8.42 -1.13
C ARG A 123 13.21 -8.19 -2.35
N ALA A 124 12.43 -9.19 -2.78
CA ALA A 124 11.44 -9.02 -3.84
C ALA A 124 10.42 -7.92 -3.48
N MET A 125 9.92 -7.91 -2.25
CA MET A 125 8.97 -6.90 -1.78
C MET A 125 9.57 -5.48 -1.82
N PHE A 126 10.84 -5.30 -1.45
CA PHE A 126 11.52 -4.00 -1.57
C PHE A 126 11.76 -3.59 -3.02
N ALA A 127 12.13 -4.51 -3.90
CA ALA A 127 12.21 -4.26 -5.34
C ALA A 127 10.85 -3.80 -5.91
N LEU A 128 9.76 -4.40 -5.43
CA LEU A 128 8.40 -3.98 -5.77
C LEU A 128 8.08 -2.57 -5.28
N ARG A 129 8.51 -2.18 -4.06
CA ARG A 129 8.38 -0.80 -3.56
C ARG A 129 9.12 0.18 -4.46
N ARG A 130 10.36 -0.14 -4.85
CA ARG A 130 11.16 0.67 -5.79
C ARG A 130 10.46 0.82 -7.14
N ALA A 131 9.97 -0.27 -7.72
CA ALA A 131 9.23 -0.24 -8.98
C ALA A 131 8.02 0.70 -8.93
N ARG A 132 7.24 0.62 -7.84
CA ARG A 132 6.07 1.49 -7.62
C ARG A 132 6.49 2.96 -7.49
N ALA A 133 7.55 3.27 -6.75
CA ALA A 133 8.06 4.63 -6.62
C ALA A 133 8.56 5.18 -7.97
N TYR A 134 9.45 4.46 -8.66
CA TYR A 134 9.97 4.86 -9.98
C TYR A 134 8.87 5.07 -11.03
N SER A 135 7.85 4.20 -11.03
CA SER A 135 6.72 4.33 -11.97
C SER A 135 5.97 5.65 -11.78
N ARG A 136 5.75 6.07 -10.53
CA ARG A 136 5.09 7.35 -10.20
C ARG A 136 5.96 8.56 -10.53
N MET A 137 7.28 8.38 -10.58
CA MET A 137 8.23 9.38 -11.08
C MET A 137 8.33 9.40 -12.62
N ARG A 138 7.59 8.53 -13.33
CA ARG A 138 7.67 8.34 -14.80
C ARG A 138 9.05 7.87 -15.28
N LEU A 139 9.79 7.18 -14.42
CA LEU A 139 11.09 6.60 -14.75
C LEU A 139 10.90 5.17 -15.26
N THR A 140 10.61 5.02 -16.56
CA THR A 140 10.26 3.74 -17.19
C THR A 140 11.32 2.66 -16.97
N SER A 141 12.57 2.88 -17.39
CA SER A 141 13.59 1.84 -17.33
C SER A 141 13.93 1.41 -15.89
N PRO A 142 14.11 2.33 -14.91
CA PRO A 142 14.25 1.94 -13.51
C PRO A 142 13.06 1.17 -12.96
N ALA A 143 11.82 1.56 -13.29
CA ALA A 143 10.61 0.89 -12.82
C ALA A 143 10.51 -0.56 -13.33
N LEU A 144 10.75 -0.78 -14.63
CA LEU A 144 10.69 -2.12 -15.23
C LEU A 144 11.82 -3.02 -14.70
N ARG A 145 13.05 -2.50 -14.58
CA ARG A 145 14.15 -3.27 -13.98
C ARG A 145 13.86 -3.69 -12.55
N ALA A 146 13.25 -2.81 -11.75
CA ALA A 146 12.88 -3.15 -10.38
C ALA A 146 11.76 -4.20 -10.31
N LEU A 147 10.83 -4.23 -11.28
CA LEU A 147 9.85 -5.32 -11.42
C LEU A 147 10.53 -6.64 -11.77
N ASP A 148 11.47 -6.64 -12.71
CA ASP A 148 12.19 -7.85 -13.11
C ASP A 148 12.99 -8.41 -11.92
N GLN A 149 13.65 -7.54 -11.14
CA GLN A 149 14.31 -7.92 -9.89
C GLN A 149 13.33 -8.52 -8.88
N SER A 150 12.15 -7.90 -8.71
CA SER A 150 11.11 -8.43 -7.82
C SER A 150 10.64 -9.81 -8.24
N ARG A 151 10.47 -10.05 -9.56
CA ARG A 151 10.05 -11.36 -10.07
C ARG A 151 11.13 -12.41 -9.89
N ALA A 152 12.37 -12.08 -10.21
CA ALA A 152 13.49 -13.00 -10.09
C ALA A 152 13.78 -13.42 -8.64
N ALA A 153 13.48 -12.56 -7.66
CA ALA A 153 13.65 -12.87 -6.25
C ALA A 153 12.45 -13.58 -5.62
N LEU A 154 11.32 -13.69 -6.34
CA LEU A 154 10.12 -14.36 -5.86
C LEU A 154 10.27 -15.88 -6.10
N GLU A 155 10.98 -16.53 -5.18
CA GLU A 155 11.19 -17.98 -5.17
C GLU A 155 10.63 -18.60 -3.88
N ASP A 156 10.72 -19.93 -3.78
CA ASP A 156 10.47 -20.61 -2.50
C ASP A 156 11.57 -20.20 -1.51
N ASP A 157 11.15 -19.65 -0.37
CA ASP A 157 12.05 -19.01 0.59
C ASP A 157 11.73 -19.50 2.00
N PRO A 158 12.40 -20.58 2.46
CA PRO A 158 12.24 -21.10 3.81
C PRO A 158 12.68 -20.11 4.91
N SER A 159 13.44 -19.08 4.55
CA SER A 159 13.89 -18.03 5.47
C SER A 159 12.93 -16.85 5.54
N ALA A 160 11.87 -16.85 4.73
CA ALA A 160 10.90 -15.77 4.73
C ALA A 160 10.18 -15.68 6.09
N PRO A 161 10.12 -14.49 6.69
CA PRO A 161 9.38 -14.31 7.93
C PRO A 161 7.88 -14.54 7.67
N PRO A 162 7.09 -14.99 8.66
CA PRO A 162 5.68 -15.35 8.45
C PRO A 162 4.88 -14.25 7.76
N TRP A 163 5.07 -12.98 8.15
CA TRP A 163 4.36 -11.82 7.57
C TRP A 163 4.60 -11.61 6.06
N ALA A 164 5.62 -12.23 5.47
CA ALA A 164 5.87 -12.16 4.02
C ALA A 164 4.93 -13.08 3.20
N TRP A 165 3.98 -13.76 3.85
CA TRP A 165 2.99 -14.64 3.21
C TRP A 165 2.14 -13.97 2.13
N TRP A 166 2.00 -12.65 2.16
CA TRP A 166 1.08 -11.94 1.27
C TRP A 166 1.61 -11.78 -0.15
N ILE A 167 2.93 -11.76 -0.37
CA ILE A 167 3.48 -11.60 -1.73
C ILE A 167 3.50 -12.95 -2.45
N ASP A 168 2.83 -13.00 -3.60
CA ASP A 168 2.81 -14.12 -4.52
C ASP A 168 2.76 -13.60 -5.98
N GLU A 169 2.72 -14.51 -6.95
CA GLU A 169 2.69 -14.15 -8.38
C GLU A 169 1.45 -13.32 -8.74
N SER A 170 0.28 -13.60 -8.14
CA SER A 170 -0.94 -12.85 -8.40
C SER A 170 -0.80 -11.40 -7.91
N GLU A 171 -0.25 -11.20 -6.71
CA GLU A 171 0.04 -9.86 -6.18
C GLU A 171 1.08 -9.13 -7.04
N LEU A 172 2.14 -9.84 -7.46
CA LEU A 172 3.16 -9.26 -8.33
C LEU A 172 2.56 -8.78 -9.66
N LEU A 173 1.65 -9.55 -10.26
CA LEU A 173 0.95 -9.18 -11.49
C LEU A 173 0.08 -7.93 -11.30
N ALA A 174 -0.68 -7.84 -10.20
CA ALA A 174 -1.48 -6.65 -9.90
C ALA A 174 -0.59 -5.41 -9.72
N HIS A 175 0.55 -5.55 -9.04
CA HIS A 175 1.53 -4.48 -8.92
C HIS A 175 2.19 -4.10 -10.25
N HIS A 176 2.44 -5.07 -11.14
CA HIS A 176 2.94 -4.83 -12.49
C HIS A 176 1.92 -4.00 -13.30
N GLY A 177 0.64 -4.37 -13.27
CA GLY A 177 -0.43 -3.57 -13.88
C GLY A 177 -0.44 -2.13 -13.37
N ALA A 178 -0.32 -1.94 -12.05
CA ALA A 178 -0.26 -0.61 -11.46
C ALA A 178 0.99 0.20 -11.88
N VAL A 179 2.16 -0.45 -12.04
CA VAL A 179 3.37 0.19 -12.56
C VAL A 179 3.16 0.64 -14.00
N LEU A 180 2.62 -0.20 -14.87
CA LEU A 180 2.33 0.15 -16.27
C LEU A 180 1.32 1.30 -16.35
N ALA A 181 0.28 1.27 -15.52
CA ALA A 181 -0.70 2.36 -15.45
C ALA A 181 -0.05 3.67 -15.02
N ASN A 182 0.81 3.65 -14.00
CA ASN A 182 1.59 4.81 -13.57
C ASN A 182 2.58 5.30 -14.63
N LEU A 183 2.97 4.47 -15.60
CA LEU A 183 3.81 4.86 -16.73
C LEU A 183 2.99 5.35 -17.94
N GLY A 184 1.66 5.28 -17.88
CA GLY A 184 0.77 5.64 -18.99
C GLY A 184 0.58 4.54 -20.03
N ARG A 185 1.07 3.33 -19.78
CA ARG A 185 0.93 2.15 -20.65
C ARG A 185 -0.40 1.45 -20.33
N LEU A 186 -1.50 2.19 -20.45
CA LEU A 186 -2.83 1.77 -19.99
C LEU A 186 -3.34 0.49 -20.68
N PRO A 187 -3.20 0.31 -22.02
CA PRO A 187 -3.63 -0.93 -22.67
C PRO A 187 -2.91 -2.18 -22.16
N GLU A 188 -1.64 -2.03 -21.77
CA GLU A 188 -0.83 -3.13 -21.23
C GLU A 188 -1.10 -3.37 -19.74
N ALA A 189 -1.50 -2.33 -19.01
CA ALA A 189 -1.89 -2.43 -17.60
C ALA A 189 -3.21 -3.17 -17.40
N LEU A 190 -4.20 -2.92 -18.27
CA LEU A 190 -5.57 -3.42 -18.12
C LEU A 190 -5.69 -4.95 -17.97
N PRO A 191 -5.04 -5.80 -18.80
CA PRO A 191 -5.14 -7.25 -18.65
C PRO A 191 -4.52 -7.78 -17.34
N LEU A 192 -3.63 -7.02 -16.70
CA LEU A 192 -3.00 -7.37 -15.42
C LEU A 192 -3.82 -6.94 -14.20
N LEU A 193 -4.92 -6.20 -14.41
CA LEU A 193 -5.82 -5.74 -13.37
C LEU A 193 -7.18 -6.43 -13.56
N PRO A 194 -7.36 -7.67 -13.05
CA PRO A 194 -8.55 -8.47 -13.32
C PRO A 194 -9.81 -7.83 -12.73
N ASP A 195 -10.96 -8.14 -13.33
CA ASP A 195 -12.26 -7.63 -12.90
C ASP A 195 -12.71 -8.21 -11.55
N ASN A 196 -12.39 -9.50 -11.34
CA ASN A 196 -12.59 -10.20 -10.09
C ASN A 196 -11.23 -10.65 -9.52
N PRO A 197 -10.47 -9.73 -8.88
CA PRO A 197 -9.22 -10.10 -8.24
C PRO A 197 -9.48 -11.06 -7.07
N GLY A 198 -8.43 -11.78 -6.70
CA GLY A 198 -8.40 -12.58 -5.47
C GLY A 198 -8.84 -11.76 -4.25
N PRO A 199 -9.12 -12.41 -3.11
CA PRO A 199 -9.63 -11.72 -1.92
C PRO A 199 -8.67 -10.62 -1.42
N ARG A 200 -7.36 -10.77 -1.63
CA ARG A 200 -6.32 -9.83 -1.21
C ARG A 200 -6.33 -8.57 -2.07
N PHE A 201 -6.29 -7.41 -1.42
CA PHE A 201 -6.32 -6.08 -2.03
C PHE A 201 -7.41 -5.88 -3.10
N ARG A 202 -8.49 -6.68 -3.03
CA ARG A 202 -9.53 -6.76 -4.07
C ARG A 202 -10.04 -5.37 -4.46
N GLU A 203 -10.39 -4.56 -3.46
CA GLU A 203 -10.95 -3.24 -3.70
C GLU A 203 -9.95 -2.26 -4.31
N VAL A 204 -8.69 -2.33 -3.90
CA VAL A 204 -7.63 -1.45 -4.45
C VAL A 204 -7.34 -1.81 -5.91
N VAL A 205 -7.26 -3.11 -6.23
CA VAL A 205 -7.08 -3.58 -7.61
C VAL A 205 -8.29 -3.21 -8.48
N ARG A 206 -9.52 -3.40 -7.98
CA ARG A 206 -10.75 -2.94 -8.67
C ARG A 206 -10.74 -1.43 -8.91
N ALA A 207 -10.29 -0.64 -7.94
CA ALA A 207 -10.16 0.82 -8.08
C ALA A 207 -9.12 1.22 -9.12
N MET A 208 -7.98 0.51 -9.20
CA MET A 208 -6.98 0.70 -10.25
C MET A 208 -7.52 0.35 -11.63
N ARG A 209 -8.21 -0.80 -11.77
CA ARG A 209 -8.86 -1.22 -13.01
C ARG A 209 -9.87 -0.18 -13.49
N PHE A 210 -10.77 0.25 -12.61
CA PHE A 210 -11.76 1.29 -12.90
C PHE A 210 -11.10 2.54 -13.48
N ARG A 211 -10.04 3.05 -12.83
CA ARG A 211 -9.32 4.23 -13.32
C ARG A 211 -8.62 4.01 -14.65
N THR A 212 -8.03 2.84 -14.87
CA THR A 212 -7.41 2.50 -16.16
C THR A 212 -8.46 2.49 -17.28
N LEU A 213 -9.64 1.89 -17.04
CA LEU A 213 -10.75 1.88 -18.00
C LEU A 213 -11.31 3.27 -18.28
N VAL A 214 -11.50 4.10 -17.25
CA VAL A 214 -11.92 5.50 -17.43
C VAL A 214 -10.90 6.28 -18.26
N ALA A 215 -9.61 6.13 -17.97
CA ALA A 215 -8.55 6.82 -18.70
C ALA A 215 -8.40 6.34 -20.15
N LEU A 216 -8.84 5.12 -20.47
CA LEU A 216 -8.94 4.58 -21.83
C LEU A 216 -10.24 4.99 -22.56
N GLY A 217 -11.23 5.56 -21.86
CA GLY A 217 -12.57 5.82 -22.42
C GLY A 217 -13.43 4.56 -22.56
N GLU A 218 -13.05 3.46 -21.91
CA GLU A 218 -13.72 2.15 -22.00
C GLU A 218 -14.73 1.92 -20.85
N TRP A 219 -14.84 2.85 -19.89
CA TRP A 219 -15.81 2.76 -18.79
C TRP A 219 -17.09 3.53 -19.10
N THR A 220 -18.19 2.80 -19.31
CA THR A 220 -19.51 3.37 -19.64
C THR A 220 -20.54 3.21 -18.52
N ALA A 221 -20.22 2.47 -17.46
CA ALA A 221 -21.11 2.23 -16.33
C ALA A 221 -20.98 3.34 -15.26
N PRO A 222 -21.90 3.41 -14.27
CA PRO A 222 -21.69 4.22 -13.07
C PRO A 222 -20.39 3.83 -12.33
N GLN A 223 -19.82 4.76 -11.56
CA GLN A 223 -18.65 4.47 -10.74
C GLN A 223 -18.96 3.35 -9.72
N PRO A 224 -18.11 2.32 -9.60
CA PRO A 224 -18.29 1.28 -8.60
C PRO A 224 -18.22 1.84 -7.17
N THR A 225 -18.99 1.26 -6.26
CA THR A 225 -18.84 1.53 -4.83
C THR A 225 -17.59 0.84 -4.29
N PHE A 226 -16.84 1.57 -3.47
CA PHE A 226 -15.67 1.08 -2.74
C PHE A 226 -15.85 1.32 -1.24
N THR A 227 -15.65 0.29 -0.43
CA THR A 227 -15.84 0.37 1.03
C THR A 227 -14.58 0.86 1.74
N SER A 228 -13.42 0.38 1.32
CA SER A 228 -12.10 0.75 1.83
C SER A 228 -11.77 2.22 1.52
N PRO A 229 -11.33 3.02 2.50
CA PRO A 229 -10.81 4.36 2.28
C PRO A 229 -9.70 4.42 1.22
N ARG A 230 -8.75 3.48 1.25
CA ARG A 230 -7.68 3.36 0.24
C ARG A 230 -8.22 3.11 -1.16
N ALA A 231 -9.22 2.25 -1.30
CA ALA A 231 -9.83 1.98 -2.61
C ALA A 231 -10.59 3.22 -3.12
N ARG A 232 -11.34 3.92 -2.27
CA ARG A 232 -11.98 5.20 -2.62
C ARG A 232 -10.95 6.24 -3.09
N ARG A 233 -9.88 6.45 -2.32
CA ARG A 233 -8.79 7.37 -2.70
C ARG A 233 -8.14 6.93 -3.99
N THR A 234 -7.89 5.64 -4.15
CA THR A 234 -7.30 5.09 -5.38
C THR A 234 -8.19 5.37 -6.57
N ALA A 235 -9.52 5.24 -6.46
CA ALA A 235 -10.50 5.43 -7.53
C ALA A 235 -10.77 6.91 -7.88
N GLN A 236 -10.30 7.86 -7.07
CA GLN A 236 -10.51 9.29 -7.34
C GLN A 236 -9.94 9.69 -8.70
N LEU A 237 -10.82 10.25 -9.53
CA LEU A 237 -10.45 10.82 -10.82
C LEU A 237 -9.92 12.23 -10.60
N SER A 238 -8.75 12.54 -11.15
CA SER A 238 -8.25 13.92 -11.15
C SER A 238 -9.13 14.76 -12.07
N SER A 239 -9.53 15.96 -11.63
CA SER A 239 -10.37 16.92 -12.37
C SER A 239 -9.84 17.33 -13.75
N ARG A 240 -8.60 16.96 -14.11
CA ARG A 240 -8.04 17.15 -15.46
C ARG A 240 -8.58 16.16 -16.52
N HIS A 241 -9.35 15.16 -16.14
CA HIS A 241 -9.90 14.13 -17.05
C HIS A 241 -11.44 14.07 -17.05
N GLN A 242 -12.12 15.10 -16.55
CA GLN A 242 -13.55 15.23 -16.81
C GLN A 242 -13.70 15.62 -18.29
N PRO A 243 -14.37 14.83 -19.16
CA PRO A 243 -14.78 15.34 -20.45
C PRO A 243 -15.64 16.59 -20.19
N ALA A 244 -15.38 17.67 -20.93
CA ALA A 244 -16.18 18.87 -20.84
C ALA A 244 -17.66 18.49 -21.03
N PRO A 245 -18.59 19.05 -20.24
CA PRO A 245 -20.00 18.83 -20.53
C PRO A 245 -20.27 19.32 -21.95
N ASP A 246 -20.85 18.46 -22.78
CA ASP A 246 -21.29 18.82 -24.13
C ASP A 246 -22.20 20.06 -24.01
N GLY A 247 -21.64 21.21 -24.35
CA GLY A 247 -22.40 22.45 -24.47
C GLY A 247 -23.39 22.30 -25.61
N PRO A 248 -24.64 22.79 -25.46
CA PRO A 248 -25.64 22.61 -26.48
C PRO A 248 -25.17 23.25 -27.79
N ALA A 249 -25.22 22.47 -28.87
CA ALA A 249 -25.04 22.95 -30.23
C ALA A 249 -26.11 24.00 -30.55
N THR A 250 -25.80 25.27 -30.30
CA THR A 250 -26.62 26.39 -30.78
C THR A 250 -26.33 26.55 -32.26
N GLY A 251 -27.22 25.95 -33.05
CA GLY A 251 -27.23 25.99 -34.49
C GLY A 251 -27.17 27.41 -35.03
N ARG A 252 -26.36 27.56 -36.08
CA ARG A 252 -26.51 28.63 -37.07
C ARG A 252 -27.97 28.74 -37.49
N ARG A 253 -28.57 29.91 -37.31
CA ARG A 253 -29.59 30.42 -38.23
C ARG A 253 -29.03 31.68 -38.87
N GLY A 254 -28.83 31.61 -40.18
CA GLY A 254 -28.70 32.78 -41.02
C GLY A 254 -30.09 33.36 -41.36
N SER A 255 -30.05 34.50 -42.05
CA SER A 255 -31.15 35.32 -42.59
C SER A 255 -31.80 36.21 -41.52
N ILE A 256 -31.82 37.54 -41.61
CA ILE A 256 -31.85 38.49 -42.76
C ILE A 256 -30.93 39.68 -42.45
#